data_AF-A0A960DNH9-F1
#
_entry.id   AF-A0A960DNH9-F1
#
_cell.length_a   1.000
_cell.length_b   1.000
_cell.length_c   1.000
_cell.angle_alpha   90.00
_cell.angle_beta   90.00
_cell.angle_gamma   90.00
#
_symmetry.space_group_name_H-M   'P 1'
#
loop_
_entity.id
_entity.type
_entity.pdbx_description
1 polymer ?
#
loop_
_entity_poly.entity_id
_entity_poly.type
_entity_poly.pdbx_seq_one_letter_code
_entity_poly.pdbx_strand_id
1 'polypeptide(L)'
;LGRPAVLVGHSLGGYLSLAHAATRPGVARGVVVLNTGPGFRDPEKREGWNAMSRRNAHRFGVPLQAANLNLQEDSVVMDRLADIQTPTLVMAGTADR
;
A
#
# COMPACT_ATOMS: atom_id res chain seq x y z
N LEU A 1 -19.87 19.31 0.38
CA LEU A 1 -18.45 19.02 0.68
C LEU A 1 -18.35 18.92 2.20
N GLY A 2 -17.90 17.80 2.78
CA GLY A 2 -17.90 17.63 4.25
C GLY A 2 -18.11 16.19 4.76
N ARG A 3 -18.36 15.22 3.89
CA ARG A 3 -18.33 13.80 4.27
C ARG A 3 -16.92 13.25 4.00
N PRO A 4 -16.40 12.34 4.86
CA PRO A 4 -15.13 11.68 4.61
C PRO A 4 -15.07 11.04 3.22
N ALA A 5 -13.90 11.01 2.59
CA ALA A 5 -13.74 10.47 1.24
C ALA A 5 -13.67 8.93 1.24
N VAL A 6 -13.95 8.34 0.07
CA VAL A 6 -13.55 6.95 -0.23
C VAL A 6 -12.19 7.02 -0.91
N LEU A 7 -11.19 6.33 -0.36
CA LEU A 7 -9.87 6.24 -0.95
C LEU A 7 -9.85 5.07 -1.94
N VAL A 8 -9.42 5.32 -3.17
CA VAL A 8 -9.32 4.30 -4.21
C VAL A 8 -7.89 4.26 -4.70
N GLY A 9 -7.27 3.08 -4.68
CA GLY A 9 -5.88 2.92 -5.05
C GLY A 9 -5.59 1.61 -5.76
N HIS A 10 -4.75 1.69 -6.79
CA HIS A 10 -4.22 0.54 -7.53
C HIS A 10 -2.75 0.30 -7.19
N SER A 11 -2.33 -0.95 -7.04
CA SER A 11 -0.95 -1.34 -6.76
C SER A 11 -0.38 -0.56 -5.55
N LEU A 12 0.69 0.22 -5.73
CA LEU A 12 1.24 1.10 -4.68
C LEU A 12 0.20 2.06 -4.09
N GLY A 13 -0.68 2.63 -4.92
CA GLY A 13 -1.73 3.54 -4.44
C GLY A 13 -2.73 2.84 -3.51
N GLY A 14 -3.00 1.56 -3.74
CA GLY A 14 -3.82 0.76 -2.82
C GLY A 14 -3.09 0.51 -1.50
N TYR A 15 -1.79 0.23 -1.53
CA TYR A 15 -0.98 0.06 -0.32
C TYR A 15 -0.98 1.35 0.51
N LEU A 16 -0.79 2.50 -0.12
CA LEU A 16 -0.87 3.81 0.54
C LEU A 16 -2.26 4.09 1.13
N SER A 17 -3.33 3.61 0.46
CA SER A 17 -4.69 3.71 0.98
C SER A 17 -4.92 2.84 2.22
N LEU A 18 -4.36 1.62 2.24
CA LEU A 18 -4.37 0.74 3.42
C LEU A 18 -3.53 1.31 4.56
N ALA A 19 -2.33 1.83 4.26
CA ALA A 19 -1.49 2.52 5.24
C ALA A 19 -2.20 3.72 5.84
N HIS A 20 -2.92 4.50 5.03
CA HIS A 20 -3.72 5.60 5.52
C HIS A 20 -4.82 5.12 6.48
N ALA A 21 -5.57 4.07 6.12
CA ALA A 21 -6.62 3.52 6.99
C ALA A 21 -6.07 2.92 8.30
N ALA A 22 -4.92 2.24 8.25
CA ALA A 22 -4.26 1.63 9.39
C ALA A 22 -3.69 2.66 10.38
N THR A 23 -3.20 3.79 9.87
CA THR A 23 -2.52 4.81 10.70
C THR A 23 -3.41 5.99 11.06
N ARG A 24 -4.54 6.18 10.36
CA ARG A 24 -5.49 7.29 10.57
C ARG A 24 -6.95 6.79 10.62
N PRO A 25 -7.33 6.05 11.66
CA PRO A 25 -8.70 5.56 11.81
C PRO A 25 -9.73 6.70 11.76
N GLY A 26 -10.86 6.48 11.10
CA GLY A 26 -11.98 7.43 11.03
C GLY A 26 -11.85 8.57 10.01
N VAL A 27 -10.71 8.69 9.31
CA VAL A 27 -10.50 9.76 8.32
C VAL A 27 -11.13 9.44 6.96
N ALA A 28 -11.11 8.19 6.53
CA ALA A 28 -11.78 7.73 5.31
C ALA A 28 -13.08 7.00 5.66
N ARG A 29 -14.12 7.16 4.85
CA ARG A 29 -15.37 6.39 5.02
C ARG A 29 -15.34 5.02 4.34
N GLY A 30 -14.31 4.76 3.54
CA GLY A 30 -14.13 3.51 2.82
C GLY A 30 -12.81 3.47 2.05
N VAL A 31 -12.33 2.28 1.77
CA VAL A 31 -11.14 2.01 0.96
C VAL A 31 -11.49 1.02 -0.14
N VAL A 32 -11.00 1.26 -1.36
CA VAL A 32 -11.03 0.32 -2.47
C VAL A 32 -9.61 0.08 -2.92
N VAL A 33 -9.17 -1.17 -2.87
CA VAL A 33 -7.84 -1.58 -3.35
C VAL A 33 -7.97 -2.45 -4.59
N LEU A 34 -7.14 -2.15 -5.59
CA LEU A 34 -7.11 -2.80 -6.90
C LEU A 34 -5.74 -3.44 -7.09
N ASN A 35 -5.68 -4.77 -7.17
CA ASN A 35 -4.42 -5.49 -7.44
C ASN A 35 -3.29 -5.06 -6.50
N THR A 36 -3.61 -5.04 -5.21
CA THR A 36 -2.74 -4.53 -4.15
C THR A 36 -2.64 -5.56 -3.05
N GLY A 37 -1.40 -5.91 -2.69
CA GLY A 37 -1.12 -6.60 -1.44
C GLY A 37 -0.93 -5.62 -0.27
N PRO A 38 -1.19 -6.04 0.98
CA PRO A 38 -0.96 -5.25 2.20
C PRO A 38 0.53 -5.09 2.57
N GLY A 39 1.46 -5.47 1.68
CA GLY A 39 2.89 -5.53 1.96
C GLY A 39 3.31 -6.80 2.70
N PHE A 40 4.50 -6.79 3.27
CA PHE A 40 5.11 -7.97 3.89
C PHE A 40 5.30 -7.79 5.40
N ARG A 41 4.84 -8.78 6.18
CA ARG A 41 5.15 -8.88 7.62
C ARG A 41 6.58 -9.33 7.87
N ASP A 42 7.06 -10.23 7.01
CA ASP A 42 8.39 -10.82 7.08
C ASP A 42 9.47 -9.79 6.66
N PRO A 43 10.46 -9.50 7.52
CA PRO A 43 11.50 -8.53 7.22
C PRO A 43 12.38 -8.94 6.03
N GLU A 44 12.63 -10.23 5.81
CA GLU A 44 13.45 -10.69 4.67
C GLU A 44 12.72 -10.45 3.35
N LYS A 45 11.41 -10.70 3.31
CA LYS A 45 10.58 -10.41 2.13
C LYS A 45 10.49 -8.92 1.85
N ARG A 46 10.41 -8.07 2.89
CA ARG A 46 10.47 -6.61 2.73
C ARG A 46 11.80 -6.18 2.13
N GLU A 47 12.93 -6.67 2.63
CA GLU A 47 14.22 -6.28 2.06
C GLU A 47 14.38 -6.76 0.61
N GLY A 48 13.91 -7.97 0.30
CA GLY A 48 13.85 -8.46 -1.08
C GLY A 48 13.02 -7.56 -2.00
N TRP A 49 11.85 -7.09 -1.53
CA TRP A 49 11.02 -6.12 -2.24
C TRP A 49 11.73 -4.77 -2.40
N ASN A 50 12.39 -4.27 -1.36
CA ASN A 50 13.08 -2.99 -1.35
C ASN A 50 14.28 -3.01 -2.33
N ALA A 51 15.07 -4.08 -2.32
CA ALA A 51 16.16 -4.26 -3.27
C ALA A 51 15.66 -4.30 -4.74
N MET A 52 14.56 -5.01 -5.00
CA MET A 52 13.91 -5.02 -6.32
C MET A 52 13.40 -3.62 -6.71
N SER A 53 12.76 -2.93 -5.79
CA SER A 53 12.21 -1.58 -5.99
C SER A 53 13.30 -0.56 -6.31
N ARG A 54 14.42 -0.57 -5.58
CA ARG A 54 15.58 0.30 -5.85
C ARG A 54 16.18 0.03 -7.23
N ARG A 55 16.34 -1.25 -7.61
CA ARG A 55 16.82 -1.64 -8.95
C ARG A 55 15.88 -1.15 -10.04
N ASN A 56 14.56 -1.30 -9.85
CA ASN A 56 13.56 -0.85 -10.81
C ASN A 56 13.51 0.68 -10.90
N ALA A 57 13.57 1.40 -9.78
CA ALA A 57 13.63 2.85 -9.77
C ALA A 57 14.80 3.37 -10.61
N HIS A 58 15.99 2.77 -10.44
CA HIS A 58 17.14 3.07 -11.29
C HIS A 58 16.89 2.73 -12.76
N ARG A 59 16.37 1.52 -13.06
CA ARG A 59 16.08 1.07 -14.44
C ARG A 59 15.08 1.97 -15.17
N PHE A 60 14.08 2.50 -14.47
CA PHE A 60 13.02 3.31 -15.04
C PHE A 60 13.26 4.82 -14.90
N GLY A 61 14.41 5.24 -14.36
CA GLY A 61 14.74 6.67 -14.21
C GLY A 61 13.83 7.40 -13.23
N VAL A 62 13.32 6.71 -12.20
CA VAL A 62 12.49 7.33 -11.16
C VAL A 62 13.35 8.32 -10.36
N PRO A 63 12.90 9.58 -10.16
CA PRO A 63 13.63 10.55 -9.35
C PRO A 63 13.89 10.03 -7.94
N LEU A 64 15.06 10.34 -7.38
CA LEU A 64 15.47 9.89 -6.04
C LEU A 64 14.43 10.27 -4.96
N GLN A 65 13.80 11.43 -5.11
CA GLN A 65 12.77 11.96 -4.22
C GLN A 65 11.50 11.07 -4.20
N ALA A 66 11.23 10.35 -5.29
CA ALA A 66 10.07 9.47 -5.43
C ALA A 66 10.42 7.98 -5.24
N ALA A 67 11.69 7.60 -5.39
CA ALA A 67 12.13 6.21 -5.33
C ALA A 67 11.78 5.53 -3.99
N ASN A 68 11.81 6.29 -2.89
CA ASN A 68 11.52 5.78 -1.56
C ASN A 68 10.03 5.48 -1.33
N LEU A 69 9.12 6.00 -2.17
CA LEU A 69 7.67 5.80 -1.98
C LEU A 69 7.26 4.33 -2.13
N ASN A 70 8.02 3.53 -2.87
CA ASN A 70 7.72 2.11 -3.10
C ASN A 70 8.42 1.19 -2.10
N LEU A 71 9.22 1.72 -1.19
CA LEU A 71 9.91 0.93 -0.17
C LEU A 71 8.97 0.64 0.99
N GLN A 72 9.13 -0.53 1.60
CA GLN A 72 8.43 -0.97 2.80
C GLN A 72 9.45 -1.01 3.94
N GLU A 73 9.51 0.08 4.72
CA GLU A 73 10.43 0.22 5.86
C GLU A 73 9.92 -0.54 7.11
N ASP A 74 8.61 -0.78 7.19
CA ASP A 74 7.96 -1.46 8.30
C ASP A 74 6.87 -2.44 7.82
N SER A 75 6.22 -3.11 8.77
CA SER A 75 5.07 -3.99 8.54
C SER A 75 3.74 -3.37 8.96
N VAL A 76 3.65 -2.03 9.11
CA VAL A 76 2.51 -1.38 9.79
C VAL A 76 1.16 -1.81 9.22
N VAL A 77 1.05 -1.90 7.89
CA VAL A 77 -0.18 -2.32 7.20
C VAL A 77 -0.52 -3.77 7.53
N MET A 78 0.47 -4.66 7.48
CA MET A 78 0.29 -6.08 7.81
C MET A 78 -0.01 -6.30 9.29
N ASP A 79 0.60 -5.52 10.18
CA ASP A 79 0.44 -5.66 11.63
C ASP A 79 -0.90 -5.12 12.11
N ARG A 80 -1.40 -4.07 11.46
CA ARG A 80 -2.70 -3.44 11.75
C ARG A 80 -3.85 -3.96 10.90
N LEU A 81 -3.63 -4.90 9.98
CA LEU A 81 -4.62 -5.29 8.98
C LEU A 81 -5.95 -5.71 9.61
N ALA A 82 -5.90 -6.46 10.72
CA ALA A 82 -7.07 -6.90 11.46
C ALA A 82 -7.76 -5.76 12.26
N ASP A 83 -7.04 -4.68 12.54
CA ASP A 83 -7.55 -3.53 13.28
C ASP A 83 -8.23 -2.51 12.36
N ILE A 84 -8.10 -2.62 11.04
CA ILE A 84 -8.70 -1.68 10.08
C ILE A 84 -10.23 -1.77 10.16
N GLN A 85 -10.85 -0.79 10.81
CA GLN A 85 -12.31 -0.67 10.91
C GLN A 85 -12.95 0.00 9.68
N THR A 86 -12.14 0.55 8.77
CA THR A 86 -12.64 1.23 7.58
C THR A 86 -13.19 0.18 6.60
N PRO A 87 -14.45 0.29 6.15
CA PRO A 87 -15.00 -0.64 5.15
C PRO A 87 -14.10 -0.72 3.92
N THR A 88 -13.64 -1.93 3.59
CA THR A 88 -12.63 -2.16 2.57
C THR A 88 -13.14 -3.12 1.50
N LEU A 89 -13.10 -2.69 0.24
CA LEU A 89 -13.32 -3.55 -0.93
C LEU A 89 -11.97 -3.91 -1.54
N VAL A 90 -11.75 -5.21 -1.73
CA VAL A 90 -10.56 -5.75 -2.40
C VAL A 90 -10.97 -6.29 -3.76
N MET A 91 -10.33 -5.80 -4.81
CA MET A 91 -10.50 -6.32 -6.17
C MET A 91 -9.14 -6.82 -6.66
N ALA A 92 -9.08 -8.12 -6.99
CA ALA A 92 -7.89 -8.78 -7.48
C ALA A 92 -8.20 -9.45 -8.83
N GLY A 93 -7.38 -9.15 -9.83
CA GLY A 93 -7.42 -9.82 -11.12
C GLY A 93 -6.89 -11.24 -11.00
N THR A 94 -7.62 -12.23 -11.49
CA THR A 94 -7.22 -13.64 -11.45
C THR A 94 -5.97 -13.95 -12.29
N ALA A 95 -5.57 -13.03 -13.17
CA ALA A 95 -4.39 -13.14 -14.03
C ALA A 95 -3.23 -12.21 -13.63
N ASP A 96 -3.34 -11.51 -12.49
CA ASP A 96 -2.27 -10.66 -11.98
C ASP A 96 -1.09 -11.55 -11.49
N ARG A 97 0.14 -11.23 -11.91
CA ARG A 97 1.35 -12.05 -11.71
C ARG A 97 2.50 -11.26 -11.12
#